data_AF-A0A0F9MJB9-F1
#
_entry.id   AF-A0A0F9MJB9-F1
#
_cell.length_a   1.000
_cell.length_b   1.000
_cell.length_c   1.000
_cell.angle_alpha   90.00
_cell.angle_beta   90.00
_cell.angle_gamma   90.00
#
_symmetry.space_group_name_H-M   'P 1'
#
loop_
_entity.id
_entity.type
_entity.pdbx_description
1 polymer ?
#
loop_
_entity_poly.entity_id
_entity_poly.type
_entity_poly.pdbx_seq_one_letter_code
_entity_poly.pdbx_strand_id
1 'polypeptide(L)'
;MAVTCSGISMYDIRTTIKAEAAEAIGLGESVYISNDGLAYLVDNGKSDVCHGWALTAKAAGGMVTIVTTCRMDVNTAQTAGARAYTGAQAGGSTPTTTLGTGIVVGHALTTSKLFLNVPVPAADG
;
A
#
# COMPACT_ATOMS: atom_id res chain seq x y z
N MET A 1 18.81 -5.88 -0.97
CA MET A 1 17.58 -6.18 -0.21
C MET A 1 16.49 -5.25 -0.71
N ALA A 2 15.26 -5.71 -0.95
CA ALA A 2 14.16 -4.84 -1.32
C ALA A 2 13.78 -3.93 -0.14
N VAL A 3 13.59 -2.64 -0.40
CA VAL A 3 13.12 -1.69 0.62
C VAL A 3 11.61 -1.85 0.73
N THR A 4 11.16 -2.48 1.80
CA THR A 4 9.73 -2.65 2.06
C THR A 4 9.27 -1.63 3.08
N CYS A 5 8.09 -1.09 2.82
CA CYS A 5 7.35 -0.30 3.78
C CYS A 5 6.76 -1.26 4.82
N SER A 6 6.56 -0.84 6.04
CA SER A 6 5.93 -1.68 7.07
C SER A 6 5.34 -0.78 8.13
N GLY A 7 4.31 -1.28 8.83
CA GLY A 7 3.73 -0.57 9.96
C GLY A 7 3.06 0.75 9.58
N ILE A 8 1.73 0.76 9.60
CA ILE A 8 0.97 2.01 9.50
C ILE A 8 1.11 2.76 10.81
N SER A 9 1.85 3.88 10.79
CA SER A 9 2.18 4.68 11.96
C SER A 9 1.21 5.84 12.21
N MET A 10 0.52 6.30 11.17
CA MET A 10 -0.49 7.35 11.27
C MET A 10 -1.49 7.22 10.12
N TYR A 11 -2.77 7.42 10.41
CA TYR A 11 -3.83 7.48 9.42
C TYR A 11 -5.00 8.33 9.94
N ASP A 12 -5.87 8.76 9.02
CA ASP A 12 -7.16 9.35 9.37
C ASP A 12 -8.23 8.26 9.27
N ILE A 13 -9.04 8.07 10.31
CA ILE A 13 -10.11 7.07 10.29
C ILE A 13 -11.18 7.37 9.23
N ARG A 14 -11.33 8.64 8.84
CA ARG A 14 -12.30 9.07 7.82
C ARG A 14 -11.88 8.67 6.41
N THR A 15 -10.61 8.32 6.20
CA THR A 15 -10.09 7.84 4.92
C THR A 15 -10.06 6.31 4.85
N THR A 16 -11.01 5.65 5.56
CA THR A 16 -11.08 4.20 5.60
C THR A 16 -12.29 3.63 4.85
N ILE A 17 -12.09 2.47 4.25
CA ILE A 17 -13.08 1.68 3.52
C ILE A 17 -13.10 0.28 4.15
N LYS A 18 -14.28 -0.35 4.23
CA LYS A 18 -14.40 -1.75 4.64
C LYS A 18 -14.82 -2.61 3.46
N ALA A 19 -14.15 -3.74 3.31
CA ALA A 19 -14.46 -4.75 2.31
C ALA A 19 -14.21 -6.14 2.87
N GLU A 20 -14.86 -7.15 2.31
CA GLU A 20 -14.58 -8.55 2.62
C GLU A 20 -13.33 -8.99 1.86
N ALA A 21 -12.40 -9.66 2.54
CA ALA A 21 -11.17 -10.14 1.93
C ALA A 21 -11.43 -11.40 1.09
N ALA A 22 -11.11 -11.38 -0.20
CA ALA A 22 -11.18 -12.57 -1.05
C ALA A 22 -10.08 -13.60 -0.72
N GLU A 23 -8.96 -13.12 -0.18
CA GLU A 23 -7.80 -13.90 0.19
C GLU A 23 -7.25 -13.49 1.57
N ALA A 24 -6.20 -14.16 2.03
CA ALA A 24 -5.55 -13.75 3.27
C ALA A 24 -4.76 -12.45 3.04
N ILE A 25 -5.11 -11.40 3.78
CA ILE A 25 -4.51 -10.07 3.67
C ILE A 25 -3.78 -9.74 4.98
N GLY A 26 -2.51 -9.41 4.87
CA GLY A 26 -1.64 -8.97 5.95
C GLY A 26 -1.77 -7.48 6.26
N LEU A 27 -1.32 -7.09 7.46
CA LEU A 27 -1.25 -5.68 7.86
C LEU A 27 -0.27 -4.91 6.97
N GLY A 28 -0.71 -3.76 6.46
CA GLY A 28 0.11 -2.84 5.66
C GLY A 28 0.27 -3.25 4.20
N GLU A 29 -0.35 -4.36 3.77
CA GLU A 29 -0.33 -4.77 2.37
C GLU A 29 -1.18 -3.85 1.51
N SER A 30 -0.72 -3.62 0.28
CA SER A 30 -1.44 -2.86 -0.74
C SER A 30 -2.60 -3.70 -1.23
N VAL A 31 -3.78 -3.10 -1.30
CA VAL A 31 -5.02 -3.79 -1.67
C VAL A 31 -5.79 -3.03 -2.73
N TYR A 32 -6.52 -3.77 -3.55
CA TYR A 32 -7.53 -3.22 -4.44
C TYR A 32 -8.88 -3.89 -4.18
N ILE A 33 -9.95 -3.21 -4.56
CA ILE A 33 -11.32 -3.73 -4.47
C ILE A 33 -11.75 -4.01 -5.90
N SER A 34 -12.08 -5.26 -6.20
CA SER A 34 -12.49 -5.69 -7.53
C SER A 34 -13.99 -5.41 -7.76
N ASN A 35 -14.47 -5.68 -8.97
CA ASN A 35 -15.87 -5.44 -9.35
C ASN A 35 -16.87 -6.37 -8.64
N ASP A 36 -16.39 -7.45 -8.03
CA ASP A 36 -17.18 -8.33 -7.15
C ASP A 36 -17.38 -7.75 -5.73
N GLY A 37 -16.77 -6.60 -5.43
CA GLY A 37 -16.83 -5.94 -4.12
C GLY A 37 -15.87 -6.52 -3.07
N LEU A 38 -15.04 -7.50 -3.44
CA LEU A 38 -14.07 -8.11 -2.54
C LEU A 38 -12.70 -7.42 -2.64
N ALA A 39 -11.96 -7.46 -1.53
CA ALA A 39 -10.61 -6.96 -1.44
C ALA A 39 -9.59 -8.06 -1.81
N TYR A 40 -8.65 -7.69 -2.68
CA TYR A 40 -7.55 -8.53 -3.15
C TYR A 40 -6.23 -7.82 -2.92
N LEU A 41 -5.15 -8.59 -2.89
CA LEU A 41 -3.79 -8.06 -2.81
C LEU A 41 -3.37 -7.43 -4.13
N VAL A 42 -2.62 -6.34 -4.04
CA VAL A 42 -1.93 -5.78 -5.21
C VAL A 42 -0.61 -6.54 -5.37
N ASP A 43 -0.62 -7.56 -6.23
CA ASP A 43 0.49 -8.47 -6.47
C ASP A 43 0.81 -8.64 -7.97
N ASN A 44 1.49 -9.72 -8.35
CA ASN A 44 2.03 -9.91 -9.70
C ASN A 44 0.92 -9.99 -10.76
N GLY A 45 0.79 -8.94 -11.58
CA GLY A 45 -0.24 -8.81 -12.61
C GLY A 45 -1.35 -7.81 -12.29
N LYS A 46 -1.35 -7.21 -11.10
CA LYS A 46 -2.29 -6.16 -10.66
C LYS A 46 -1.61 -4.90 -10.13
N SER A 47 -0.34 -4.70 -10.49
CA SER A 47 0.48 -3.58 -10.01
C SER A 47 0.02 -2.20 -10.54
N ASP A 48 -0.91 -2.19 -11.49
CA ASP A 48 -1.55 -1.02 -12.12
C ASP A 48 -2.71 -0.43 -11.31
N VAL A 49 -3.18 -1.13 -10.27
CA VAL A 49 -4.28 -0.70 -9.41
C VAL A 49 -3.90 -0.77 -7.94
N CYS A 50 -4.38 0.18 -7.16
CA CYS A 50 -4.34 0.17 -5.70
C CYS A 50 -5.48 1.05 -5.22
N HIS A 51 -6.17 0.64 -4.17
CA HIS A 51 -7.21 1.45 -3.50
C HIS A 51 -6.82 1.81 -2.07
N GLY A 52 -5.77 1.20 -1.51
CA GLY A 52 -5.24 1.56 -0.20
C GLY A 52 -4.41 0.47 0.43
N TRP A 53 -4.32 0.52 1.76
CA TRP A 53 -3.52 -0.40 2.56
C TRP A 53 -4.34 -1.01 3.70
N ALA A 54 -4.11 -2.29 3.99
CA ALA A 54 -4.83 -2.97 5.06
C ALA A 54 -4.37 -2.47 6.45
N LEU A 55 -5.31 -2.00 7.27
CA LEU A 55 -5.09 -1.61 8.68
C LEU A 55 -5.14 -2.81 9.65
N THR A 56 -5.66 -3.94 9.19
CA THR A 56 -5.79 -5.16 10.00
C THR A 56 -5.51 -6.37 9.14
N ALA A 57 -4.79 -7.35 9.69
CA ALA A 57 -4.67 -8.65 9.04
C ALA A 57 -6.00 -9.42 9.13
N LYS A 58 -6.39 -10.08 8.03
CA LYS A 58 -7.61 -10.88 7.93
C LYS A 58 -7.37 -12.11 7.06
N ALA A 59 -8.00 -13.22 7.44
CA ALA A 59 -8.14 -14.37 6.55
C ALA A 59 -9.22 -14.08 5.49
N ALA A 60 -9.26 -14.91 4.43
CA ALA A 60 -10.33 -14.87 3.43
C ALA A 60 -11.71 -14.97 4.10
N GLY A 61 -12.68 -14.20 3.59
CA GLY A 61 -14.02 -14.01 4.16
C GLY A 61 -14.08 -13.05 5.36
N GLY A 62 -12.94 -12.54 5.83
CA GLY A 62 -12.88 -11.57 6.92
C GLY A 62 -13.08 -10.13 6.43
N MET A 63 -13.77 -9.31 7.21
CA MET A 63 -13.86 -7.87 6.94
C MET A 63 -12.53 -7.17 7.23
N VAL A 64 -11.86 -6.68 6.19
CA VAL A 64 -10.64 -5.88 6.28
C VAL A 64 -10.98 -4.38 6.28
N THR A 65 -10.31 -3.63 7.14
CA THR A 65 -10.33 -2.17 7.07
C THR A 65 -9.15 -1.71 6.22
N ILE A 66 -9.45 -0.93 5.18
CA ILE A 66 -8.49 -0.42 4.21
C ILE A 66 -8.38 1.08 4.42
N VAL A 67 -7.16 1.63 4.44
CA VAL A 67 -6.92 3.07 4.50
C VAL A 67 -6.43 3.58 3.16
N THR A 68 -6.98 4.68 2.66
CA THR A 68 -6.59 5.28 1.37
C THR A 68 -5.43 6.28 1.49
N THR A 69 -5.14 6.74 2.72
CA THR A 69 -4.05 7.69 3.01
C THR A 69 -3.40 7.38 4.36
N CYS A 70 -2.09 7.18 4.41
CA CYS A 70 -1.40 6.87 5.66
C CYS A 70 0.08 7.26 5.66
N ARG A 71 0.73 7.12 6.82
CA ARG A 71 2.19 7.14 6.95
C ARG A 71 2.70 5.77 7.36
N MET A 72 3.73 5.27 6.68
CA MET A 72 4.38 4.00 6.99
C MET A 72 5.86 4.17 7.32
N ASP A 73 6.41 3.23 8.08
CA ASP A 73 7.85 3.08 8.28
C ASP A 73 8.49 2.35 7.09
N VAL A 74 9.79 2.57 6.87
CA VAL A 74 10.60 1.84 5.89
C VAL A 74 11.76 1.16 6.57
N ASN A 75 12.03 -0.09 6.15
CA ASN A 75 13.10 -0.91 6.73
C ASN A 75 14.52 -0.42 6.41
N THR A 76 14.66 0.53 5.47
CA THR A 76 15.94 1.02 4.96
C THR A 76 15.86 2.52 4.78
N ALA A 77 16.94 3.24 5.12
CA ALA A 77 17.03 4.68 4.99
C ALA A 77 16.73 5.15 3.55
N GLN A 78 15.83 6.13 3.41
CA GLN A 78 15.40 6.71 2.13
C GLN A 78 15.91 8.13 1.95
N THR A 79 16.03 8.55 0.69
CA THR A 79 16.16 9.97 0.36
C THR A 79 14.77 10.60 0.43
N ALA A 80 14.64 11.75 1.09
CA ALA A 80 13.37 12.49 1.09
C ALA A 80 12.93 12.79 -0.35
N GLY A 81 11.64 12.58 -0.63
CA GLY A 81 11.08 12.67 -1.98
C GLY A 81 11.23 11.40 -2.83
N ALA A 82 11.94 10.35 -2.37
CA ALA A 82 11.98 9.08 -3.07
C ALA A 82 10.56 8.51 -3.26
N ARG A 83 10.26 8.04 -4.47
CA ARG A 83 8.94 7.53 -4.84
C ARG A 83 8.67 6.19 -4.16
N ALA A 84 7.45 6.00 -3.69
CA ALA A 84 6.92 4.72 -3.24
C ALA A 84 6.00 4.14 -4.32
N TYR A 85 6.08 2.83 -4.53
CA TYR A 85 5.37 2.07 -5.55
C TYR A 85 4.50 0.99 -4.90
N THR A 86 3.46 0.55 -5.61
CA THR A 86 2.68 -0.64 -5.21
C THR A 86 3.56 -1.88 -5.11
N GLY A 87 3.16 -2.79 -4.22
CA GLY A 87 4.05 -3.78 -3.63
C GLY A 87 4.53 -4.95 -4.48
N ALA A 88 4.43 -4.91 -5.81
CA ALA A 88 4.72 -6.04 -6.69
C ALA A 88 6.19 -6.52 -6.74
N GLN A 89 7.09 -5.99 -5.90
CA GLN A 89 8.47 -6.40 -5.92
C GLN A 89 8.64 -7.80 -5.30
N ALA A 90 9.25 -8.71 -6.06
CA ALA A 90 9.53 -10.10 -5.66
C ALA A 90 8.29 -10.90 -5.22
N GLY A 91 7.10 -10.54 -5.73
CA GLY A 91 5.84 -11.23 -5.41
C GLY A 91 5.21 -10.84 -4.07
N GLY A 92 5.70 -9.78 -3.41
CA GLY A 92 5.03 -9.20 -2.25
C GLY A 92 3.83 -8.32 -2.64
N SER A 93 3.14 -7.82 -1.61
CA SER A 93 2.06 -6.83 -1.77
C SER A 93 2.30 -5.58 -0.93
N THR A 94 3.36 -5.57 -0.13
CA THR A 94 3.73 -4.43 0.69
C THR A 94 4.38 -3.32 -0.14
N PRO A 95 4.00 -2.04 0.03
CA PRO A 95 4.61 -0.95 -0.75
C PRO A 95 6.13 -0.95 -0.67
N THR A 96 6.78 -0.43 -1.70
CA THR A 96 8.25 -0.41 -1.81
C THR A 96 8.75 0.91 -2.38
N THR A 97 9.91 1.37 -1.94
CA THR A 97 10.62 2.48 -2.58
C THR A 97 11.72 2.02 -3.52
N THR A 98 11.98 0.71 -3.57
CA THR A 98 12.83 0.17 -4.63
C THR A 98 12.03 0.20 -5.93
N LEU A 99 12.70 0.59 -7.02
CA LEU A 99 12.04 0.70 -8.32
C LEU A 99 11.32 -0.61 -8.68
N GLY A 100 9.99 -0.56 -8.67
CA GLY A 100 9.10 -1.67 -8.98
C GLY A 100 8.30 -1.39 -10.25
N THR A 101 7.61 -2.41 -10.77
CA THR A 101 6.69 -2.31 -11.92
C THR A 101 5.31 -1.77 -11.53
N GLY A 102 5.17 -1.28 -10.30
CA GLY A 102 3.92 -0.74 -9.77
C GLY A 102 3.67 0.72 -10.08
N ILE A 103 2.45 1.18 -9.82
CA ILE A 103 2.12 2.61 -9.85
C ILE A 103 2.75 3.32 -8.64
N VAL A 104 3.05 4.61 -8.82
CA VAL A 104 3.50 5.46 -7.72
C VAL A 104 2.32 5.70 -6.77
N VAL A 105 2.52 5.41 -5.48
CA VAL A 105 1.49 5.51 -4.43
C VAL A 105 1.89 6.44 -3.28
N GLY A 106 3.04 7.09 -3.38
CA GLY A 106 3.50 8.00 -2.34
C GLY A 106 4.95 8.41 -2.49
N HIS A 107 5.49 9.00 -1.42
CA HIS A 107 6.88 9.46 -1.37
C HIS A 107 7.44 9.45 0.06
N ALA A 108 8.76 9.39 0.18
CA ALA A 108 9.47 9.47 1.45
C ALA A 108 9.37 10.89 2.04
N LEU A 109 8.81 11.02 3.24
CA LEU A 109 8.81 12.29 3.98
C LEU A 109 10.15 12.56 4.65
N THR A 110 10.75 11.49 5.20
CA THR A 110 12.03 11.51 5.89
C THR A 110 12.83 10.27 5.50
N THR A 111 13.99 10.08 6.13
CA THR A 111 14.81 8.89 5.90
C THR A 111 14.13 7.60 6.32
N SER A 112 13.14 7.63 7.21
CA SER A 112 12.52 6.41 7.75
C SER A 112 10.99 6.38 7.61
N LYS A 113 10.38 7.43 7.05
CA LYS A 113 8.92 7.57 6.98
C LYS A 113 8.47 7.89 5.57
N LEU A 114 7.38 7.25 5.16
CA LEU A 114 6.69 7.51 3.90
C LEU A 114 5.33 8.12 4.15
N PHE A 115 4.88 8.94 3.20
CA PHE A 115 3.49 9.31 3.03
C PHE A 115 2.93 8.57 1.82
N LEU A 116 1.84 7.85 2.03
CA LEU A 116 1.17 7.08 0.99
C LEU A 116 -0.27 7.59 0.83
N ASN A 117 -0.71 7.75 -0.41
CA ASN A 117 -2.06 8.23 -0.74
C ASN A 117 -2.55 7.65 -2.07
N VAL A 118 -3.84 7.33 -2.17
CA VAL A 118 -4.47 6.86 -3.40
C VAL A 118 -5.75 7.65 -3.70
N PRO A 119 -5.98 8.07 -4.96
CA PRO A 119 -4.99 8.11 -6.04
C PRO A 119 -3.89 9.13 -5.71
N VAL A 120 -2.66 8.88 -6.17
CA VAL A 120 -1.63 9.93 -6.14
C VAL A 120 -2.01 10.94 -7.23
N PRO A 121 -2.15 12.24 -6.89
CA PRO A 121 -2.26 13.27 -7.92
C PRO A 121 -1.10 13.12 -8.89
N ALA A 122 -1.35 13.19 -10.21
CA ALA A 122 -0.26 13.14 -11.19
C ALA A 122 0.84 14.10 -10.74
N ALA A 123 2.08 13.62 -10.64
CA ALA A 123 3.19 14.50 -10.38
C ALA A 123 3.34 15.37 -11.62
N ASP A 124 2.86 16.61 -11.56
CA ASP A 124 3.14 17.61 -12.58
C ASP A 124 4.66 17.69 -12.73
N GLY A 125 5.14 17.29 -13.90
CA GLY A 125 6.55 17.33 -14.29
C GLY A 125 7.03 18.74 -14.56
#